data_AF-A0A397G049-F1
#
_entry.id   AF-A0A397G049-F1
#
_cell.length_a   1.000
_cell.length_b   1.000
_cell.length_c   1.000
_cell.angle_alpha   90.00
_cell.angle_beta   90.00
_cell.angle_gamma   90.00
#
_symmetry.space_group_name_H-M   'P 1'
#
loop_
_entity.id
_entity.type
_entity.pdbx_description
1 polymer ?
#
loop_
_entity_poly.entity_id
_entity_poly.type
_entity_poly.pdbx_seq_one_letter_code
_entity_poly.pdbx_strand_id
1 'polypeptide(L)'
;MVRVFVRAPVPDTPASFLATYHRLSVLVNVGFALNLATTPLMAYVAEPYPWGIPLQNTFADVPYDALDAAAAPMFQGLYNNMTMAPLEWFKLDLATLSYAVRYTLVIPPADEFVSHPLRQVNALV
;
A
#
# COMPACT_ATOMS: atom_id res chain seq x y z
N MET A 1 -27.91 -62.67 22.84
CA MET A 1 -27.68 -62.42 21.39
C MET A 1 -26.48 -61.47 21.29
N VAL A 2 -25.30 -61.97 20.95
CA VAL A 2 -24.04 -61.18 20.97
C VAL A 2 -23.72 -60.74 19.55
N ARG A 3 -23.63 -59.43 19.31
CA ARG A 3 -23.20 -58.88 18.02
C ARG A 3 -21.69 -58.69 18.05
N VAL A 4 -20.99 -59.44 17.21
CA VAL A 4 -19.56 -59.26 16.95
C VAL A 4 -19.40 -58.23 15.84
N PHE A 5 -18.77 -57.10 16.14
CA PHE A 5 -18.38 -56.11 15.14
C PHE A 5 -17.00 -56.47 14.60
N VAL A 6 -16.93 -56.90 13.34
CA VAL A 6 -15.66 -57.13 12.65
C VAL A 6 -15.13 -55.76 12.19
N ARG A 7 -13.95 -55.38 12.66
CA ARG A 7 -13.25 -54.17 12.21
C ARG A 7 -12.80 -54.37 10.77
N ALA A 8 -13.30 -53.54 9.85
CA ALA A 8 -12.80 -53.53 8.48
C ALA A 8 -11.31 -53.14 8.46
N PRO A 9 -10.47 -53.80 7.66
CA PRO A 9 -9.06 -53.45 7.54
C PRO A 9 -8.90 -52.01 7.06
N VAL A 10 -8.06 -51.25 7.75
CA VAL A 10 -7.64 -49.91 7.33
C VAL A 10 -6.68 -50.09 6.15
N PRO A 11 -6.87 -49.41 5.00
CA PRO A 11 -5.91 -49.49 3.91
C PRO A 11 -4.55 -48.93 4.35
N ASP A 12 -3.49 -49.74 4.28
CA ASP A 12 -2.14 -49.37 4.72
C ASP A 12 -1.42 -48.37 3.78
N THR A 13 -2.03 -48.05 2.64
CA THR A 13 -1.48 -47.12 1.65
C THR A 13 -2.34 -45.86 1.54
N PRO A 14 -1.79 -44.65 1.78
CA PRO A 14 -2.51 -43.43 1.48
C PRO A 14 -2.83 -43.39 -0.02
N ALA A 15 -4.10 -43.15 -0.34
CA ALA A 15 -4.53 -43.00 -1.74
C ALA A 15 -3.70 -41.86 -2.38
N SER A 16 -2.97 -42.17 -3.45
CA SER A 16 -2.26 -41.15 -4.21
C SER A 16 -3.30 -40.36 -5.02
N PHE A 17 -3.45 -39.08 -4.69
CA PHE A 17 -4.28 -38.18 -5.48
C PHE A 17 -3.49 -37.69 -6.68
N LEU A 18 -3.98 -38.00 -7.88
CA LEU A 18 -3.43 -37.50 -9.13
C LEU A 18 -3.93 -36.06 -9.34
N ALA A 19 -3.15 -35.08 -8.87
CA ALA A 19 -3.40 -33.67 -9.14
C ALA A 19 -3.11 -33.38 -10.61
N THR A 20 -4.15 -33.08 -11.38
CA THR A 20 -4.01 -32.70 -12.80
C THR A 20 -4.42 -31.24 -12.95
N TYR A 21 -3.60 -30.46 -13.66
CA TYR A 21 -3.92 -29.07 -13.95
C TYR A 21 -4.95 -28.94 -15.07
N HIS A 22 -5.98 -28.13 -14.84
CA HIS A 22 -6.95 -27.79 -15.88
C HIS A 22 -6.29 -26.85 -16.90
N ARG A 23 -6.39 -27.14 -18.20
CA ARG A 23 -5.74 -26.36 -19.28
C ARG A 23 -6.11 -24.87 -19.24
N LEU A 24 -7.37 -24.57 -18.93
CA LEU A 24 -7.84 -23.19 -18.80
C LEU A 24 -7.17 -22.44 -17.63
N SER A 25 -6.88 -23.13 -16.52
CA SER A 25 -6.17 -22.54 -15.39
C SER A 25 -4.74 -22.18 -15.78
N VAL A 26 -4.06 -23.04 -16.54
CA VAL A 26 -2.71 -22.76 -17.06
C VAL A 26 -2.71 -21.54 -17.98
N LEU A 27 -3.67 -21.45 -18.91
CA LEU A 27 -3.78 -20.31 -19.83
C LEU A 27 -4.02 -18.98 -19.09
N VAL A 28 -4.91 -18.97 -18.10
CA VAL A 28 -5.17 -17.78 -17.28
C VAL A 28 -3.93 -17.37 -16.50
N ASN A 29 -3.20 -18.33 -15.94
CA ASN A 29 -2.00 -18.05 -15.16
C ASN A 29 -0.87 -17.47 -16.02
N VAL A 30 -0.70 -17.99 -17.25
CA VAL A 30 0.24 -17.41 -18.23
C VAL A 30 -0.19 -16.00 -18.62
N GLY A 31 -1.48 -15.75 -18.85
CA GLY A 31 -1.99 -14.42 -19.15
C GLY A 31 -1.73 -13.41 -18.03
N PHE A 32 -1.95 -13.80 -16.77
CA PHE A 32 -1.64 -12.97 -15.60
C PHE A 32 -0.14 -12.70 -15.46
N ALA A 33 0.69 -13.73 -15.65
CA ALA A 33 2.15 -13.58 -15.58
C ALA A 33 2.67 -12.62 -16.66
N LEU A 34 2.14 -12.70 -17.88
CA LEU A 34 2.47 -11.77 -18.96
C LEU A 34 2.01 -10.36 -18.63
N ASN A 35 0.77 -10.19 -18.15
CA ASN A 35 0.25 -8.89 -17.73
C ASN A 35 1.22 -8.25 -16.71
N LEU A 36 1.54 -8.98 -15.63
CA LEU A 36 2.44 -8.52 -14.57
C LEU A 36 3.85 -8.19 -15.08
N ALA A 37 4.39 -9.00 -15.98
CA ALA A 37 5.71 -8.78 -16.57
C ALA A 37 5.74 -7.56 -17.51
N THR A 38 4.62 -7.25 -18.17
CA THR A 38 4.50 -6.12 -19.10
C THR A 38 4.13 -4.80 -18.44
N THR A 39 3.63 -4.80 -17.20
CA THR A 39 3.23 -3.57 -16.50
C THR A 39 4.32 -2.51 -16.44
N PRO A 40 5.60 -2.84 -16.14
CA PRO A 40 6.67 -1.84 -16.12
C PRO A 40 6.93 -1.25 -17.52
N LEU A 41 6.90 -2.07 -18.57
CA LEU A 41 7.07 -1.60 -19.95
C LEU A 41 5.93 -0.68 -20.37
N MET A 42 4.70 -1.01 -19.99
CA MET A 42 3.52 -0.18 -20.25
C MET A 42 3.62 1.19 -19.56
N ALA A 43 4.19 1.25 -18.35
CA ALA A 43 4.44 2.52 -17.67
C ALA A 43 5.41 3.40 -18.49
N TYR A 44 6.52 2.83 -18.96
CA TYR A 44 7.48 3.57 -19.79
C TYR A 44 6.90 4.04 -21.14
N VAL A 45 6.03 3.24 -21.77
CA VAL A 45 5.41 3.61 -23.05
C VAL A 45 4.33 4.68 -22.86
N ALA A 46 3.65 4.67 -21.71
CA ALA A 46 2.59 5.64 -21.40
C ALA A 46 3.14 7.00 -20.93
N GLU A 47 4.40 7.05 -20.48
CA GLU A 47 5.03 8.30 -20.09
C GLU A 47 5.34 9.17 -21.33
N PRO A 48 5.14 10.50 -21.23
CA PRO A 48 5.61 11.41 -22.26
C PRO A 48 7.12 11.29 -22.36
N TYR A 49 7.63 11.10 -23.58
CA TYR A 49 9.07 11.12 -23.80
C TYR A 49 9.68 12.44 -23.28
N PRO A 50 10.89 12.40 -22.68
CA PRO A 50 11.46 13.57 -22.02
C PRO A 50 11.68 14.77 -22.95
N TRP A 51 11.77 14.55 -24.27
CA TRP A 51 11.87 15.61 -25.28
C TRP A 51 10.52 16.19 -25.74
N GLY A 52 9.40 15.57 -25.36
CA GLY A 52 8.05 16.03 -25.66
C GLY A 52 7.42 16.87 -24.55
N ILE A 53 8.04 16.90 -23.37
CA ILE A 53 7.61 17.74 -22.25
C ILE A 53 8.12 19.15 -22.52
N PRO A 54 7.25 20.16 -22.69
CA PRO A 54 7.70 21.54 -22.81
C PRO A 54 8.53 21.87 -21.57
N LEU A 55 9.75 22.39 -21.77
CA LEU A 55 10.59 22.91 -20.71
C LEU A 55 9.84 24.06 -20.03
N GLN A 56 9.01 23.74 -19.04
CA GLN A 56 8.45 24.71 -18.13
C GLN A 56 9.58 25.12 -17.19
N ASN A 57 10.47 25.98 -17.68
CA ASN A 57 11.38 26.80 -16.86
C ASN A 57 10.58 27.88 -16.10
N THR A 58 9.47 27.47 -15.47
CA THR A 58 8.62 28.33 -14.65
C THR A 58 8.67 27.94 -13.19
N PHE A 59 9.63 27.10 -12.80
CA PHE A 59 10.06 27.07 -11.42
C PHE A 59 10.94 28.30 -11.25
N ALA A 60 10.41 29.35 -10.62
CA ALA A 60 11.28 30.36 -10.03
C ALA A 60 12.31 29.62 -9.15
N ASP A 61 13.53 30.14 -9.04
CA ASP A 61 14.54 29.65 -8.09
C ASP A 61 14.03 29.90 -6.66
N VAL A 62 13.08 29.08 -6.25
CA VAL A 62 12.49 29.09 -4.92
C VAL A 62 13.33 28.12 -4.10
N PRO A 63 13.89 28.56 -2.96
CA PRO A 63 14.60 27.66 -2.07
C PRO A 63 13.69 26.51 -1.66
N TYR A 64 14.25 25.31 -1.54
CA TYR A 64 13.49 24.10 -1.22
C TYR A 64 12.61 24.27 0.03
N ASP A 65 13.10 24.99 1.05
CA ASP A 65 12.35 25.30 2.27
C ASP A 65 11.02 26.04 2.01
N ALA A 66 10.98 26.90 1.00
CA ALA A 66 9.76 27.63 0.64
C ALA A 66 8.79 26.79 -0.19
N LEU A 67 9.29 25.80 -0.94
CA LEU A 67 8.44 24.77 -1.56
C LEU A 67 7.82 23.86 -0.49
N ASP A 68 8.61 23.40 0.47
CA ASP A 68 8.15 22.52 1.55
C ASP A 68 7.12 23.22 2.44
N ALA A 69 7.38 24.48 2.81
CA ALA A 69 6.44 25.31 3.56
C ALA A 69 5.10 25.54 2.84
N ALA A 70 5.08 25.52 1.50
CA ALA A 70 3.86 25.65 0.70
C ALA A 70 3.16 24.31 0.43
N ALA A 71 3.94 23.24 0.23
CA ALA A 71 3.45 21.91 -0.11
C ALA A 71 2.86 21.18 1.11
N ALA A 72 3.51 21.28 2.28
CA ALA A 72 3.06 20.66 3.52
C ALA A 72 1.60 21.02 3.88
N PRO A 73 1.19 22.30 3.95
CA PRO A 73 -0.19 22.65 4.26
C PRO A 73 -1.16 22.27 3.13
N MET A 74 -0.72 22.27 1.87
CA MET A 74 -1.54 21.82 0.73
C MET A 74 -1.87 20.33 0.85
N PHE A 75 -0.87 19.47 1.09
CA PHE A 75 -1.08 18.03 1.25
C PHE A 75 -1.82 17.70 2.54
N GLN A 76 -1.55 18.40 3.64
CA GLN A 76 -2.34 18.29 4.87
C GLN A 76 -3.79 18.70 4.63
N GLY A 77 -4.04 19.76 3.87
CA GLY A 77 -5.38 20.21 3.50
C GLY A 77 -6.14 19.19 2.65
N LEU A 78 -5.47 18.58 1.67
CA LEU A 78 -6.05 17.52 0.83
C LEU A 78 -6.37 16.25 1.64
N TYR A 79 -5.42 15.81 2.47
CA TYR A 79 -5.61 14.65 3.34
C TYR A 79 -6.72 14.88 4.37
N ASN A 80 -6.73 16.04 5.02
CA ASN A 80 -7.71 16.37 6.05
C ASN A 80 -9.11 16.59 5.45
N ASN A 81 -9.25 17.32 4.33
CA ASN A 81 -10.57 17.59 3.74
C ASN A 81 -11.32 16.33 3.31
N MET A 82 -10.62 15.26 2.93
CA MET A 82 -11.25 14.01 2.51
C MET A 82 -11.56 13.07 3.68
N THR A 83 -10.93 13.25 4.84
CA THR A 83 -11.02 12.29 5.97
C THR A 83 -11.76 12.83 7.18
N MET A 84 -11.59 14.10 7.57
CA MET A 84 -12.18 14.71 8.78
C MET A 84 -12.51 16.19 8.61
N ALA A 85 -13.62 16.66 9.17
CA ALA A 85 -13.98 18.08 9.06
C ALA A 85 -12.93 18.99 9.78
N PRO A 86 -12.78 20.27 9.40
CA PRO A 86 -11.71 21.14 9.90
C PRO A 86 -11.66 21.34 11.42
N LEU A 87 -12.76 21.14 12.14
CA LEU A 87 -12.84 21.28 13.61
C LEU A 87 -13.02 19.93 14.33
N GLU A 88 -12.96 18.83 13.60
CA GLU A 88 -13.22 17.50 14.13
C GLU A 88 -11.91 16.87 14.60
N TRP A 89 -11.78 16.65 15.92
CA TRP A 89 -10.58 16.03 16.53
C TRP A 89 -10.65 14.50 16.60
N PHE A 90 -11.86 13.94 16.45
CA PHE A 90 -12.13 12.51 16.52
C PHE A 90 -13.28 12.16 15.60
N LYS A 91 -13.14 11.11 14.80
CA LYS A 91 -14.18 10.61 13.89
C LYS A 91 -14.19 9.08 13.93
N LEU A 92 -15.36 8.51 14.11
CA LEU A 92 -15.60 7.07 14.04
C LEU A 92 -16.43 6.78 12.79
N ASP A 93 -15.90 5.94 11.90
CA ASP A 93 -16.67 5.38 10.79
C ASP A 93 -17.30 4.05 11.22
N LEU A 94 -18.63 4.07 11.38
CA LEU A 94 -19.41 2.90 11.79
C LEU A 94 -19.53 1.82 10.71
N ALA A 95 -19.35 2.18 9.43
CA ALA A 95 -19.45 1.22 8.34
C ALA A 95 -18.23 0.31 8.26
N THR A 96 -17.06 0.85 8.57
CA THR A 96 -15.77 0.13 8.56
C THR A 96 -15.24 -0.20 9.96
N LEU A 97 -15.89 0.31 11.01
CA LEU A 97 -15.44 0.26 12.40
C LEU A 97 -14.01 0.82 12.58
N SER A 98 -13.65 1.82 11.77
CA SER A 98 -12.37 2.51 11.84
C SER A 98 -12.52 3.85 12.57
N TYR A 99 -11.46 4.28 13.25
CA TYR A 99 -11.42 5.57 13.93
C TYR A 99 -10.24 6.41 13.43
N ALA A 100 -10.45 7.71 13.34
CA ALA A 100 -9.44 8.70 13.03
C ALA A 100 -9.36 9.70 14.19
N VAL A 101 -8.13 10.05 14.59
CA VAL A 101 -7.87 11.03 15.65
C VAL A 101 -6.87 12.04 15.15
N ARG A 102 -7.16 13.32 15.36
CA ARG A 102 -6.23 14.41 15.04
C ARG A 102 -5.34 14.67 16.25
N TYR A 103 -4.05 14.35 16.09
CA TYR A 103 -3.02 14.73 17.05
C TYR A 103 -2.23 15.92 16.52
N THR A 104 -2.08 16.96 17.34
CA THR A 104 -1.10 18.01 17.08
C THR A 104 0.25 17.47 17.54
N LEU A 105 1.11 17.11 16.58
CA LEU A 105 2.48 16.72 16.90
C LEU A 105 3.29 18.00 17.15
N VAL A 106 3.71 18.21 18.39
CA VAL A 106 4.74 19.21 18.70
C VAL A 106 6.08 18.55 18.35
N ILE A 107 6.69 18.98 17.25
CA ILE A 107 8.02 18.53 16.86
C ILE A 107 9.00 19.19 17.85
N PRO A 108 9.72 18.43 18.70
CA PRO A 108 10.71 19.00 19.58
C PRO A 108 11.86 19.62 18.76
N PRO A 109 12.65 20.54 19.33
CA PRO A 109 13.76 21.15 18.61
C PRO A 109 14.84 20.11 18.22
N ALA A 110 15.58 20.40 17.15
CA ALA A 110 16.46 19.45 16.45
C ALA A 110 17.51 18.78 17.37
N ASP A 111 17.91 19.47 18.44
CA ASP A 111 18.87 19.06 19.46
C ASP A 111 18.36 17.97 20.40
N GLU A 112 17.03 17.79 20.52
CA GLU A 112 16.43 16.76 21.39
C GLU A 112 16.28 15.38 20.70
N PHE A 113 16.47 15.29 19.37
CA PHE A 113 16.31 14.03 18.63
C PHE A 113 17.52 13.10 18.67
N VAL A 114 18.59 13.45 19.38
CA VAL A 114 19.85 12.68 19.41
C VAL A 114 19.64 11.26 20.00
N SER A 115 18.59 11.04 20.78
CA SER A 115 18.27 9.73 21.39
C SER A 115 16.81 9.26 21.23
N HIS A 116 15.98 9.93 20.42
CA HIS A 116 14.54 9.63 20.36
C HIS A 116 14.20 8.50 19.36
N PRO A 117 13.32 7.53 19.69
CA PRO A 117 12.98 6.39 18.81
C PRO A 117 12.31 6.80 17.48
N LEU A 118 11.83 8.04 17.36
CA LEU A 118 11.26 8.59 16.12
C LEU A 118 12.31 9.16 15.14
N ARG A 119 13.61 8.97 15.40
CA ARG A 119 14.70 9.44 14.52
C ARG A 119 14.55 8.98 13.06
N GLN A 120 13.87 7.85 12.83
CA GLN A 120 13.63 7.30 11.50
C GLN A 120 12.64 8.12 10.66
N VAL A 121 11.81 8.97 11.28
CA VAL A 121 10.82 9.79 10.56
C VAL A 121 11.47 11.01 9.89
N ASN A 122 12.57 11.51 10.43
CA ASN A 122 13.36 12.60 9.81
C ASN A 122 14.11 12.18 8.54
N ALA A 123 14.08 10.90 8.15
CA ALA A 123 14.67 10.45 6.88
C ALA A 123 13.72 10.58 5.68
N LEU A 124 12.50 11.09 5.90
CA LEU A 124 11.45 11.22 4.88
C LEU A 124 10.96 12.67 4.68
N VAL A 125 11.72 13.66 5.16
CA VAL A 125 11.56 15.09 4.79
C VAL A 125 12.77 15.51 3.98
#